data_AF-A0A8T0GKV1-F1
#
_entry.id   AF-A0A8T0GKV1-F1
#
_cell.length_a   1.000
_cell.length_b   1.000
_cell.length_c   1.000
_cell.angle_alpha   90.00
_cell.angle_beta   90.00
_cell.angle_gamma   90.00
#
_symmetry.space_group_name_H-M   'P 1'
#
loop_
_entity.id
_entity.type
_entity.pdbx_description
1 polymer ?
#
loop_
_entity_poly.entity_id
_entity_poly.type
_entity_poly.pdbx_seq_one_letter_code
_entity_poly.pdbx_strand_id
1 'polypeptide(L)'
;MYEAERYESLRHCKWVDEVIPDAPWVISQEFLDKHQIDYVAHDALPYADASGAGKDVYDFVKKAGRFKETKRTDGVSTSDLIMRIIKDYNEYVMRNLARGYTRKELGVSYVKEKQLRVNMGISKLRQKVKEQQDRVGRKVMQLAFA
;
A
#
# COMPACT_ATOMS: atom_id res chain seq x y z
N MET A 1 -6.44 -12.38 2.20
CA MET A 1 -5.54 -13.43 2.70
C MET A 1 -5.80 -13.64 4.18
N TYR A 2 -6.45 -14.74 4.50
CA TYR A 2 -6.57 -15.25 5.86
C TYR A 2 -5.22 -15.85 6.32
N GLU A 3 -5.08 -16.14 7.61
CA GLU A 3 -3.83 -16.62 8.20
C GLU A 3 -3.29 -17.90 7.54
N ALA A 4 -4.14 -18.90 7.29
CA ALA A 4 -3.75 -20.14 6.63
C ALA A 4 -3.14 -19.89 5.24
N GLU A 5 -3.72 -18.99 4.45
CA GLU A 5 -3.20 -18.62 3.13
C GLU A 5 -1.84 -17.92 3.25
N ARG A 6 -1.61 -17.13 4.31
CA ARG A 6 -0.31 -16.48 4.58
C ARG A 6 0.75 -17.51 4.96
N TYR A 7 0.41 -18.50 5.79
CA TYR A 7 1.34 -19.55 6.17
C TYR A 7 1.79 -20.36 4.95
N GLU A 8 0.84 -20.82 4.12
CA GLU A 8 1.16 -21.56 2.91
C GLU A 8 1.96 -20.73 1.90
N SER A 9 1.67 -19.43 1.78
CA SER A 9 2.46 -18.54 0.94
C SER A 9 3.93 -18.46 1.36
N LEU A 10 4.22 -18.45 2.67
CA LEU A 10 5.60 -18.44 3.18
C LEU A 10 6.32 -19.78 2.93
N ARG A 11 5.62 -20.92 3.03
CA ARG A 11 6.19 -22.25 2.76
C ARG A 11 6.68 -22.43 1.32
N HIS A 12 6.16 -21.64 0.38
CA HIS A 12 6.58 -21.63 -1.02
C HIS A 12 7.68 -20.61 -1.33
N CYS A 13 8.17 -19.86 -0.33
CA CYS A 13 9.28 -18.95 -0.51
C CYS A 13 10.61 -19.73 -0.58
N LYS A 14 11.39 -19.50 -1.64
CA LYS A 14 12.68 -20.17 -1.89
C LYS A 14 13.65 -20.16 -0.70
N TRP A 15 13.60 -19.11 0.13
CA TRP A 15 14.56 -18.85 1.20
C TRP A 15 14.05 -19.24 2.59
N VAL A 16 12.89 -19.88 2.67
CA VAL A 16 12.24 -20.26 3.95
C VAL A 16 12.43 -21.76 4.17
N ASP A 17 13.04 -22.12 5.30
CA ASP A 17 13.20 -23.51 5.73
C ASP A 17 12.06 -23.96 6.67
N GLU A 18 11.62 -23.10 7.59
CA GLU A 18 10.56 -23.36 8.57
C GLU A 18 9.58 -22.19 8.66
N VAL A 19 8.30 -22.49 8.87
CA VAL A 19 7.24 -21.50 9.17
C VAL A 19 6.62 -21.83 10.52
N ILE A 20 6.74 -20.89 11.47
CA ILE A 20 6.11 -20.94 12.80
C ILE A 20 4.76 -20.18 12.72
N PRO A 21 3.60 -20.88 12.79
CA PRO A 21 2.29 -20.23 12.86
C PRO A 21 2.10 -19.47 14.18
N ASP A 22 1.12 -18.57 14.22
CA ASP A 22 0.73 -17.83 15.43
C ASP A 22 1.90 -17.14 16.17
N ALA A 23 2.85 -16.61 15.40
CA ALA A 23 3.99 -15.86 15.95
C ALA A 23 3.51 -14.66 16.79
N PRO A 24 4.15 -14.40 17.95
CA PRO A 24 3.72 -13.34 18.85
C PRO A 24 3.97 -11.95 18.25
N TRP A 25 3.14 -10.97 18.64
CA TRP A 25 3.33 -9.57 18.23
C TRP A 25 4.63 -8.95 18.80
N VAL A 26 4.96 -9.29 20.04
CA VAL A 26 6.21 -8.90 20.70
C VAL A 26 7.01 -10.17 21.02
N ILE A 27 8.24 -10.25 20.52
CA ILE A 27 9.12 -11.40 20.71
C ILE A 27 9.62 -11.42 22.16
N SER A 28 9.45 -12.55 22.84
CA SER A 28 9.97 -12.79 24.19
C SER A 28 11.25 -13.64 24.17
N GLN A 29 12.01 -13.61 25.26
CA GLN A 29 13.16 -14.50 25.44
C GLN A 29 12.74 -15.98 25.39
N GLU A 30 11.60 -16.34 25.99
CA GLU A 30 11.05 -17.70 25.94
C GLU A 30 10.80 -18.16 24.49
N PHE A 31 10.28 -17.28 23.63
CA PHE A 31 10.07 -17.59 22.22
C PHE A 31 11.41 -17.83 21.48
N LEU A 32 12.41 -16.99 21.76
CA LEU A 32 13.75 -17.16 21.18
C LEU A 32 14.39 -18.49 21.61
N ASP A 33 14.28 -18.85 22.89
CA ASP A 33 14.87 -20.07 23.42
C ASP A 33 14.16 -21.32 22.91
N LYS A 34 12.81 -21.31 22.90
CA LYS A 34 11.98 -22.41 22.41
C LYS A 34 12.29 -22.78 20.95
N HIS A 35 12.53 -21.79 20.12
CA HIS A 35 12.80 -21.96 18.69
C HIS A 35 14.29 -21.86 18.33
N GLN A 36 15.17 -21.77 19.33
CA GLN A 36 16.63 -21.69 19.17
C GLN A 36 17.06 -20.58 18.17
N ILE A 37 16.43 -19.41 18.24
CA ILE A 37 16.62 -18.32 17.28
C ILE A 37 17.86 -17.50 17.64
N ASP A 38 18.93 -17.55 16.84
CA ASP A 38 20.14 -16.75 17.10
C ASP A 38 19.95 -15.25 16.83
N TYR A 39 19.32 -14.91 15.71
CA TYR A 39 19.12 -13.54 15.22
C TYR A 39 17.70 -13.30 14.75
N VAL A 40 17.22 -12.06 14.89
CA VAL A 40 15.94 -11.58 14.36
C VAL A 40 16.21 -10.61 13.22
N ALA A 41 15.62 -10.84 12.04
CA ALA A 41 15.82 -10.00 10.86
C ALA A 41 14.54 -9.24 10.48
N HIS A 42 14.62 -7.92 10.40
CA HIS A 42 13.54 -7.03 9.96
C HIS A 42 14.13 -5.68 9.48
N ASP A 43 13.34 -4.85 8.80
CA ASP A 43 13.76 -3.47 8.49
C ASP A 43 14.01 -2.65 9.77
N ALA A 44 14.86 -1.61 9.64
CA ALA A 44 15.39 -0.85 10.78
C ALA A 44 14.37 0.10 11.44
N LEU A 45 13.21 0.34 10.81
CA LEU A 45 12.26 1.31 11.29
C LEU A 45 11.65 0.85 12.63
N PRO A 46 11.45 1.76 13.60
CA PRO A 46 10.76 1.42 14.85
C PRO A 46 9.32 0.96 14.58
N TYR A 47 8.94 -0.18 15.14
CA TYR A 47 7.58 -0.68 15.07
C TYR A 47 6.88 -0.50 16.42
N ALA A 48 5.96 0.46 16.49
CA ALA A 48 5.23 0.76 17.72
C ALA A 48 4.41 -0.45 18.20
N ASP A 49 4.39 -0.65 19.52
CA ASP A 49 3.53 -1.66 20.13
C ASP A 49 2.05 -1.26 19.95
N ALA A 50 1.22 -2.24 19.59
CA ALA A 50 -0.23 -2.08 19.47
C ALA A 50 -0.89 -1.68 20.80
N SER A 51 -0.26 -2.01 21.94
CA SER A 51 -0.73 -1.62 23.28
C SER A 51 -0.41 -0.15 23.65
N GLY A 52 0.49 0.50 22.90
CA GLY A 52 1.01 1.83 23.22
C GLY A 52 2.07 1.87 24.33
N ALA A 53 2.42 0.73 24.93
CA ALA A 53 3.41 0.67 26.02
C ALA A 53 4.86 0.80 25.53
N GLY A 54 5.16 0.36 24.30
CA GLY A 54 6.50 0.33 23.72
C GLY A 54 6.64 1.16 22.44
N LYS A 55 7.77 1.85 22.28
CA LYS A 55 8.10 2.62 21.06
C LYS A 55 8.57 1.73 19.91
N ASP A 56 9.18 0.60 20.21
CA ASP A 56 9.68 -0.36 19.23
C ASP A 56 9.61 -1.80 19.79
N VAL A 57 8.84 -2.68 19.14
CA VAL A 57 8.69 -4.08 19.55
C VAL A 57 10.00 -4.89 19.42
N TYR A 58 10.96 -4.40 18.63
CA TYR A 58 12.28 -5.03 18.46
C TYR A 58 13.36 -4.48 19.40
N ASP A 59 13.05 -3.51 20.27
CA ASP A 59 14.04 -2.84 21.12
C ASP A 59 14.84 -3.82 21.99
N PHE A 60 14.17 -4.84 22.53
CA PHE A 60 14.78 -5.92 23.32
C PHE A 60 15.89 -6.66 22.54
N VAL A 61 15.60 -7.11 21.32
CA VAL A 61 16.56 -7.87 20.50
C VAL A 61 17.65 -6.99 19.89
N LYS A 62 17.34 -5.70 19.63
CA LYS A 62 18.32 -4.69 19.23
C LYS A 62 19.37 -4.45 20.32
N LYS A 63 18.92 -4.23 21.57
CA LYS A 63 19.81 -4.04 22.74
C LYS A 63 20.67 -5.27 23.03
N ALA A 64 20.15 -6.47 22.77
CA ALA A 64 20.90 -7.72 22.92
C ALA A 64 21.92 -7.96 21.79
N GLY A 65 22.01 -7.10 20.77
CA GLY A 65 22.91 -7.29 19.62
C GLY A 65 22.48 -8.43 18.69
N ARG A 66 21.22 -8.88 18.78
CA ARG A 66 20.66 -10.02 18.02
C ARG A 66 19.79 -9.59 16.84
N PHE A 67 19.68 -8.30 16.56
CA PHE A 67 18.90 -7.78 15.43
C PHE A 67 19.75 -7.64 14.17
N LYS A 68 19.22 -8.07 13.02
CA LYS A 68 19.84 -7.95 11.70
C LYS A 68 18.95 -7.13 10.78
N GLU A 69 19.41 -5.93 10.45
CA GLU A 69 18.66 -5.00 9.59
C GLU A 69 18.58 -5.50 8.15
N THR A 70 17.36 -5.53 7.60
CA THR A 70 17.13 -5.74 6.17
C THR A 70 16.74 -4.44 5.47
N LYS A 71 16.88 -4.41 4.15
CA LYS A 71 16.45 -3.28 3.32
C LYS A 71 15.10 -3.58 2.68
N ARG A 72 14.22 -2.58 2.66
CA ARG A 72 12.97 -2.65 1.92
C ARG A 72 13.25 -2.66 0.42
N THR A 73 12.36 -3.29 -0.34
CA THR A 73 12.38 -3.22 -1.81
C THR A 73 11.50 -2.07 -2.27
N ASP A 74 12.08 -1.13 -3.01
CA ASP A 74 11.35 0.02 -3.51
C ASP A 74 10.37 -0.36 -4.62
N GLY A 75 9.24 0.35 -4.70
CA GLY A 75 8.23 0.18 -5.76
C GLY A 75 7.29 -1.01 -5.59
N VAL A 76 7.34 -1.74 -4.45
CA VAL A 76 6.43 -2.83 -4.13
C VAL A 76 5.98 -2.80 -2.67
N SER A 77 4.67 -2.90 -2.44
CA SER A 77 4.08 -3.15 -1.12
C SER A 77 2.66 -3.68 -1.27
N THR A 78 2.12 -4.30 -0.23
CA THR A 78 0.71 -4.76 -0.20
C THR A 78 -0.26 -3.61 -0.47
N SER A 79 -0.03 -2.45 0.15
CA SER A 79 -0.85 -1.25 -0.05
C SER A 79 -0.79 -0.78 -1.51
N ASP A 80 0.39 -0.78 -2.12
CA ASP A 80 0.55 -0.38 -3.51
C ASP A 80 -0.18 -1.33 -4.48
N LEU A 81 -0.08 -2.64 -4.26
CA LEU A 81 -0.85 -3.63 -5.03
C LEU A 81 -2.36 -3.41 -4.91
N ILE A 82 -2.87 -3.20 -3.69
CA ILE A 82 -4.28 -2.90 -3.43
C ILE A 82 -4.70 -1.61 -4.16
N MET A 83 -3.89 -0.55 -4.06
CA MET A 83 -4.18 0.73 -4.71
C MET A 83 -4.23 0.63 -6.23
N ARG A 84 -3.33 -0.15 -6.85
CA ARG A 84 -3.35 -0.42 -8.30
C ARG A 84 -4.66 -1.08 -8.72
N ILE A 85 -5.08 -2.14 -8.03
CA ILE A 85 -6.35 -2.84 -8.31
C ILE A 85 -7.55 -1.89 -8.16
N ILE A 86 -7.60 -1.11 -7.07
CA ILE A 86 -8.69 -0.18 -6.82
C ILE A 86 -8.74 0.92 -7.89
N LYS A 87 -7.59 1.43 -8.32
CA LYS A 87 -7.50 2.43 -9.38
C LYS A 87 -8.09 1.89 -10.68
N ASP A 88 -7.63 0.71 -11.12
CA ASP A 88 -8.06 0.09 -12.37
C ASP A 88 -9.56 -0.25 -12.34
N TYR A 89 -10.05 -0.72 -11.18
CA TYR A 89 -11.49 -0.94 -10.96
C TYR A 89 -12.31 0.36 -11.07
N ASN A 90 -11.85 1.45 -10.47
CA ASN A 90 -12.54 2.73 -10.57
C ASN A 90 -12.58 3.25 -12.01
N GLU A 91 -11.49 3.09 -12.77
CA GLU A 91 -11.42 3.45 -14.19
C GLU A 91 -12.37 2.59 -15.04
N TYR A 92 -12.42 1.28 -14.77
CA TYR A 92 -13.38 0.35 -15.38
C TYR A 92 -14.82 0.79 -15.15
N VAL A 93 -15.19 1.10 -13.90
CA VAL A 93 -16.54 1.55 -13.54
C VAL A 93 -16.90 2.82 -14.30
N MET A 94 -15.99 3.80 -14.31
CA MET A 94 -16.26 5.09 -14.95
C MET A 94 -16.42 5.00 -16.46
N ARG A 95 -15.59 4.18 -17.10
CA ARG A 95 -15.69 3.94 -18.54
C ARG A 95 -17.03 3.30 -18.90
N ASN A 96 -17.54 2.37 -18.11
CA ASN A 96 -18.81 1.70 -18.39
C ASN A 96 -20.02 2.58 -18.05
N LEU A 97 -19.97 3.38 -16.98
CA LEU A 97 -21.01 4.39 -16.71
C LEU A 97 -21.13 5.40 -17.87
N ALA A 98 -20.01 5.82 -18.46
CA ALA A 98 -20.00 6.70 -19.63
C ALA A 98 -20.57 6.03 -20.90
N ARG A 99 -20.53 4.70 -20.99
CA ARG A 99 -21.13 3.90 -22.08
C ARG A 99 -22.63 3.63 -21.89
N GLY A 100 -23.20 4.04 -20.76
CA GLY A 100 -24.64 3.90 -20.49
C GLY A 100 -25.02 2.73 -19.57
N TYR A 101 -24.05 1.94 -19.09
CA TYR A 101 -24.34 0.93 -18.07
C TYR A 101 -24.81 1.59 -16.78
N THR A 102 -25.77 0.96 -16.12
CA THR A 102 -26.29 1.40 -14.83
C THR A 102 -25.40 0.93 -13.69
N ARG A 103 -25.44 1.64 -12.55
CA ARG A 103 -24.71 1.23 -11.34
C ARG A 103 -25.09 -0.16 -10.85
N LYS A 104 -26.35 -0.58 -11.06
CA LYS A 104 -26.88 -1.86 -10.58
C LYS A 104 -26.24 -3.01 -11.36
N GLU A 105 -26.12 -2.86 -12.69
CA GLU A 105 -25.45 -3.85 -13.55
C GLU A 105 -23.96 -3.99 -13.23
N LEU A 106 -23.32 -2.90 -12.78
CA LEU A 106 -21.91 -2.90 -12.38
C LEU A 106 -21.68 -3.33 -10.93
N GLY A 107 -22.72 -3.62 -10.15
CA GLY A 107 -22.60 -3.94 -8.72
C GLY A 107 -22.08 -2.77 -7.87
N VAL A 108 -22.25 -1.53 -8.34
CA VAL A 108 -21.69 -0.33 -7.71
C VAL A 108 -22.72 0.34 -6.79
N SER A 109 -22.30 0.65 -5.56
CA SER A 109 -23.13 1.39 -4.61
C SER A 109 -23.39 2.82 -5.08
N TYR A 110 -24.54 3.38 -4.70
CA TYR A 110 -24.92 4.74 -5.10
C TYR A 110 -23.89 5.79 -4.64
N VAL A 111 -23.39 5.67 -3.41
CA VAL A 111 -22.36 6.57 -2.85
C VAL A 111 -21.09 6.51 -3.68
N LYS A 112 -20.62 5.30 -4.03
CA LYS A 112 -19.43 5.11 -4.84
C LYS A 112 -19.59 5.71 -6.24
N GLU A 113 -20.74 5.53 -6.88
CA GLU A 113 -21.03 6.17 -8.17
C GLU A 113 -20.92 7.69 -8.09
N LYS A 114 -21.56 8.31 -7.10
CA LYS A 114 -21.53 9.77 -6.92
C LYS A 114 -20.12 10.27 -6.66
N GLN A 115 -19.36 9.61 -5.79
CA GLN A 115 -17.97 9.95 -5.53
C GLN A 115 -17.12 9.89 -6.81
N LEU A 116 -17.27 8.84 -7.62
CA LEU A 116 -16.52 8.69 -8.86
C LEU A 116 -16.89 9.75 -9.91
N ARG A 117 -18.19 10.10 -10.02
CA ARG A 117 -18.66 11.18 -10.90
C ARG A 117 -18.08 12.54 -10.49
N VAL A 118 -18.04 12.85 -9.18
CA VAL A 118 -17.44 14.07 -8.65
C VAL A 118 -15.94 14.12 -8.96
N ASN A 119 -15.21 13.04 -8.67
CA ASN A 119 -13.78 12.95 -8.96
C ASN A 119 -13.48 13.16 -10.44
N MET A 120 -14.28 12.58 -11.35
CA MET A 120 -14.15 12.83 -12.79
C MET A 120 -14.45 14.28 -13.16
N GLY A 121 -15.47 14.90 -12.55
CA GLY A 121 -15.76 16.32 -12.75
C GLY A 121 -14.56 17.21 -12.38
N ILE A 122 -13.93 16.93 -11.24
CA ILE A 122 -12.71 17.61 -10.78
C ILE A 122 -11.55 17.37 -11.75
N SER A 123 -11.33 16.14 -12.20
CA SER A 123 -10.25 15.83 -13.16
C SER A 123 -10.44 16.55 -14.49
N LYS A 124 -11.67 16.59 -15.02
CA LYS A 124 -11.98 17.34 -16.25
C LYS A 124 -11.77 18.84 -16.07
N LEU A 125 -12.14 19.40 -14.91
CA LEU A 125 -11.89 20.80 -14.59
C LEU A 125 -10.39 21.10 -14.53
N ARG A 126 -9.62 20.28 -13.81
CA ARG A 126 -8.15 20.40 -13.73
C ARG A 126 -7.50 20.35 -15.11
N GLN A 127 -7.95 19.44 -15.98
CA GLN A 127 -7.46 19.35 -17.34
C GLN A 127 -7.75 20.62 -18.14
N LYS A 128 -8.99 21.13 -18.10
CA LYS A 128 -9.35 22.39 -18.77
C LYS A 128 -8.53 23.59 -18.27
N VAL A 129 -8.29 23.67 -16.96
CA VAL A 129 -7.46 24.73 -16.36
C VAL A 129 -6.02 24.63 -16.88
N LYS A 130 -5.45 23.42 -16.93
CA LYS A 130 -4.10 23.19 -17.48
C LYS A 130 -4.01 23.58 -18.95
N GLU A 131 -4.98 23.17 -19.77
CA GLU A 131 -5.07 23.54 -21.18
C GLU A 131 -5.14 25.06 -21.39
N GLN A 132 -5.89 25.77 -20.53
CA GLN A 132 -5.95 27.23 -20.53
C GLN A 132 -4.62 27.88 -20.12
N GLN A 133 -3.98 27.39 -19.06
CA GLN A 133 -2.65 27.85 -18.65
C GLN A 133 -1.62 27.67 -19.79
N ASP A 134 -1.59 26.51 -20.44
CA ASP A 134 -0.69 26.23 -21.56
C ASP A 134 -0.98 27.12 -22.78
N ARG A 135 -2.25 27.49 -23.00
CA ARG A 135 -2.65 28.41 -24.08
C ARG A 135 -2.26 29.86 -23.79
N VAL A 136 -2.44 30.31 -22.54
CA VAL A 136 -2.02 31.65 -22.10
C VAL A 136 -0.49 31.76 -22.14
N GLY A 137 0.23 30.76 -21.61
CA GLY A 137 1.70 30.71 -21.65
C GLY A 137 2.26 30.80 -23.07
N ARG A 138 1.67 30.07 -24.02
CA ARG A 138 2.05 30.16 -25.45
C ARG A 138 1.82 31.55 -26.05
N LYS A 139 0.70 32.21 -25.71
CA LYS A 139 0.41 33.58 -26.18
C LYS A 139 1.37 34.61 -25.61
N VAL A 140 1.69 34.52 -24.31
CA VAL A 140 2.65 35.41 -23.65
C VAL A 140 4.05 35.23 -24.25
N MET A 141 4.45 33.99 -24.53
CA MET A 141 5.72 33.70 -25.19
C MET A 141 5.76 34.29 -26.62
N GLN A 142 4.71 34.12 -27.42
CA GLN A 142 4.63 34.73 -28.76
C GLN A 142 4.71 36.27 -28.74
N LEU A 143 4.14 36.93 -27.74
CA LEU A 143 4.19 38.39 -27.59
C LEU A 143 5.54 38.90 -27.05
N ALA A 144 6.28 38.07 -26.31
CA ALA A 144 7.59 38.45 -25.76
C ALA A 144 8.75 38.32 -26.77
N PHE A 145 8.53 37.62 -27.89
CA PHE A 145 9.51 37.40 -28.96
C PHE A 145 9.11 38.06 -30.29
N ALA A 146 8.12 38.97 -30.28
CA ALA A 146 7.73 39.84 -31.38
C ALA A 146 8.15 41.28 -31.10
#